data_AF-A0A2V7CM54-F1
#
_entry.id   AF-A0A2V7CM54-F1
#
_cell.length_a   1.000
_cell.length_b   1.000
_cell.length_c   1.000
_cell.angle_alpha   90.00
_cell.angle_beta   90.00
_cell.angle_gamma   90.00
#
_symmetry.space_group_name_H-M   'P 1'
#
loop_
_entity.id
_entity.type
_entity.pdbx_description
1 polymer ?
#
loop_
_entity_poly.entity_id
_entity_poly.type
_entity_poly.pdbx_seq_one_letter_code
_entity_poly.pdbx_strand_id
1 'polypeptide(L)'
;MTPDSFFGTSLRRDPNQPADLNARIDAQIRERLEEAVDFVCLDALVRRRRTLALPPPSADNPRDRAEFTESVGAFLAELQTAIAPDLSEAQRRKVAAAKAAPGDEAQRLLGVHVVLARELPDYWQRFETCRAAYTERVSSGRERRGLLGRLFSRG
;
A
#
# COMPACT_ATOMS: atom_id res chain seq x y z
N MET A 1 -41.86 1.43 -15.28
CA MET A 1 -41.59 1.42 -13.84
C MET A 1 -40.61 0.29 -13.60
N THR A 2 -39.32 0.61 -13.51
CA THR A 2 -38.24 -0.35 -13.25
C THR A 2 -37.66 -0.04 -11.88
N PRO A 3 -37.35 -1.08 -11.11
CA PRO A 3 -36.02 -1.13 -10.54
C PRO A 3 -35.49 -2.56 -10.59
N ASP A 4 -34.46 -2.79 -11.39
CA ASP A 4 -33.54 -3.90 -11.14
C ASP A 4 -32.14 -3.30 -11.07
N SER A 5 -31.78 -2.93 -9.84
CA SER A 5 -30.43 -2.53 -9.49
C SER A 5 -29.55 -3.77 -9.53
N PHE A 6 -28.73 -3.86 -10.57
CA PHE A 6 -27.68 -4.85 -10.76
C PHE A 6 -26.59 -4.69 -9.68
N PHE A 7 -26.84 -5.25 -8.48
CA PHE A 7 -25.75 -5.67 -7.59
C PHE A 7 -25.17 -6.99 -8.14
N GLY A 8 -24.38 -6.85 -9.21
CA GLY A 8 -23.69 -7.93 -9.90
C GLY A 8 -22.60 -8.56 -9.03
N THR A 9 -22.96 -9.65 -8.36
CA THR A 9 -22.24 -10.94 -8.34
C THR A 9 -20.74 -10.96 -8.02
N SER A 10 -20.40 -11.10 -6.73
CA SER A 10 -19.58 -12.23 -6.24
C SER A 10 -19.68 -12.47 -4.73
N LEU A 11 -20.90 -12.41 -4.17
CA LEU A 11 -21.21 -12.93 -2.83
C LEU A 11 -22.00 -14.25 -2.93
N ARG A 12 -21.64 -15.12 -3.89
CA ARG A 12 -22.24 -16.46 -3.93
C ARG A 12 -21.71 -17.23 -2.72
N ARG A 13 -22.61 -17.45 -1.77
CA ARG A 13 -22.50 -18.35 -0.62
C ARG A 13 -22.11 -19.73 -1.11
N ASP A 14 -20.89 -20.18 -0.81
CA ASP A 14 -20.59 -21.61 -0.79
C ASP A 14 -21.12 -22.15 0.56
N PRO A 15 -22.16 -23.01 0.56
CA PRO A 15 -22.72 -23.54 1.80
C PRO A 15 -21.78 -24.50 2.54
N ASN A 16 -20.64 -24.88 1.95
CA ASN A 16 -19.66 -25.82 2.52
C ASN A 16 -18.35 -25.16 2.97
N GLN A 17 -18.20 -23.83 2.89
CA GLN A 17 -17.02 -23.14 3.45
C GLN A 17 -17.34 -22.38 4.74
N PRO A 18 -16.93 -22.88 5.91
CA PRO A 18 -17.00 -22.14 7.18
C PRO A 18 -15.83 -21.15 7.28
N ALA A 19 -15.65 -20.25 6.31
CA ALA A 19 -14.77 -19.11 6.50
C ALA A 19 -15.51 -18.07 7.35
N ASP A 20 -14.97 -17.77 8.54
CA ASP A 20 -15.46 -16.72 9.43
C ASP A 20 -15.67 -15.40 8.66
N LEU A 21 -16.80 -14.72 8.90
CA LEU A 21 -17.15 -13.46 8.22
C LEU A 21 -16.03 -12.42 8.37
N ASN A 22 -15.37 -12.40 9.54
CA ASN A 22 -14.23 -11.50 9.77
C ASN A 22 -13.07 -11.81 8.84
N ALA A 23 -12.73 -13.09 8.65
CA ALA A 23 -11.66 -13.50 7.75
C ALA A 23 -11.96 -13.10 6.30
N ARG A 24 -13.24 -13.15 5.89
CA ARG A 24 -13.66 -12.70 4.56
C ARG A 24 -13.55 -11.19 4.38
N ILE A 25 -13.91 -10.42 5.41
CA ILE A 25 -13.74 -8.97 5.40
C ILE A 25 -12.25 -8.61 5.30
N ASP A 26 -11.40 -9.27 6.10
CA ASP A 26 -9.96 -9.02 6.08
C ASP A 26 -9.33 -9.38 4.73
N ALA A 27 -9.76 -10.49 4.11
CA ALA A 27 -9.33 -10.87 2.77
C ALA A 27 -9.77 -9.83 1.72
N GLN A 28 -10.99 -9.32 1.81
CA GLN A 28 -11.49 -8.30 0.90
C GLN A 28 -10.76 -6.96 1.05
N ILE A 29 -10.44 -6.56 2.27
CA ILE A 29 -9.64 -5.36 2.57
C ILE A 29 -8.24 -5.54 2.02
N ARG A 30 -7.61 -6.72 2.22
CA ARG A 30 -6.29 -7.03 1.69
C ARG A 30 -6.24 -6.90 0.18
N GLU A 31 -7.16 -7.53 -0.53
CA GLU A 31 -7.22 -7.49 -2.01
C GLU A 31 -7.30 -6.04 -2.52
N ARG A 32 -8.17 -5.22 -1.91
CA ARG A 32 -8.31 -3.80 -2.28
C ARG A 32 -7.07 -2.97 -1.93
N LEU A 33 -6.38 -3.28 -0.84
CA LEU A 33 -5.12 -2.64 -0.48
C LEU A 33 -4.01 -3.00 -1.46
N GLU A 34 -3.88 -4.27 -1.84
CA GLU A 34 -2.91 -4.74 -2.82
C GLU A 34 -3.08 -4.01 -4.15
N GLU A 35 -4.30 -3.98 -4.70
CA GLU A 35 -4.61 -3.25 -5.93
C GLU A 35 -4.33 -1.74 -5.83
N ALA A 36 -4.72 -1.11 -4.72
CA ALA A 36 -4.51 0.31 -4.53
C ALA A 36 -3.01 0.63 -4.47
N VAL A 37 -2.24 -0.14 -3.71
CA VAL A 37 -0.79 0.03 -3.55
C VAL A 37 -0.05 -0.21 -4.85
N ASP A 38 -0.44 -1.25 -5.60
CA ASP A 38 0.11 -1.54 -6.93
C ASP A 38 -0.11 -0.36 -7.88
N PHE A 39 -1.33 0.19 -7.89
CA PHE A 39 -1.65 1.36 -8.70
C PHE A 39 -0.80 2.58 -8.32
N VAL A 40 -0.64 2.88 -7.03
CA VAL A 40 0.20 3.99 -6.56
C VAL A 40 1.65 3.83 -7.01
N CYS A 41 2.22 2.65 -6.78
CA CYS A 41 3.63 2.40 -7.05
C CYS A 41 3.93 2.39 -8.55
N LEU A 42 3.02 1.82 -9.35
CA LEU A 42 3.14 1.83 -10.81
C LEU A 42 3.00 3.24 -11.39
N ASP A 43 2.03 4.04 -10.93
CA ASP A 43 1.86 5.44 -11.37
C ASP A 43 3.11 6.28 -11.03
N ALA A 44 3.62 6.16 -9.81
CA ALA A 44 4.84 6.87 -9.39
C ALA A 44 6.06 6.46 -10.24
N LEU A 45 6.23 5.16 -10.52
CA LEU A 45 7.33 4.64 -11.34
C LEU A 45 7.23 5.14 -12.79
N VAL A 46 6.03 5.10 -13.39
CA VAL A 46 5.77 5.59 -14.74
C VAL A 46 6.05 7.09 -14.84
N ARG A 47 5.56 7.89 -13.89
CA ARG A 47 5.80 9.35 -13.86
C ARG A 47 7.28 9.66 -13.76
N ARG A 48 8.00 9.01 -12.85
CA ARG A 48 9.45 9.19 -12.71
C ARG A 48 10.22 8.79 -13.97
N ARG A 49 9.83 7.72 -14.65
CA ARG A 49 10.50 7.34 -15.92
C ARG A 49 10.21 8.34 -17.02
N ARG A 50 8.98 8.85 -17.09
CA ARG A 50 8.61 9.92 -18.02
C ARG A 50 9.39 11.19 -17.79
N THR A 51 9.60 11.63 -16.54
CA THR A 51 10.42 12.81 -16.23
C THR A 51 11.89 12.63 -16.62
N LEU A 52 12.37 11.38 -16.62
CA LEU A 52 13.73 11.02 -17.05
C LEU A 52 13.83 10.64 -18.54
N ALA A 53 12.76 10.77 -19.33
CA ALA A 53 12.69 10.34 -20.73
C ALA A 53 13.09 8.87 -20.97
N LEU A 54 12.79 8.00 -19.98
CA LEU A 54 13.02 6.56 -20.06
C LEU A 54 11.76 5.84 -20.60
N PRO A 55 11.92 4.64 -21.18
CA PRO A 55 10.78 3.82 -21.58
C PRO A 55 9.92 3.42 -20.37
N PRO A 56 8.62 3.10 -20.59
CA PRO A 56 7.74 2.57 -19.57
C PRO A 56 8.31 1.31 -18.88
N PRO A 57 7.91 1.02 -17.63
CA PRO A 57 8.31 -0.20 -16.96
C PRO A 57 7.75 -1.45 -17.66
N SER A 58 8.56 -2.50 -17.70
CA SER A 58 8.23 -3.81 -18.26
C SER A 58 8.23 -4.87 -17.18
N ALA A 59 7.17 -5.68 -17.11
CA ALA A 59 7.09 -6.82 -16.19
C ALA A 59 8.16 -7.89 -16.47
N ASP A 60 8.62 -7.99 -17.73
CA ASP A 60 9.65 -8.95 -18.13
C ASP A 60 11.05 -8.52 -17.68
N ASN A 61 11.23 -7.23 -17.40
CA ASN A 61 12.50 -6.69 -16.93
C ASN A 61 12.68 -6.92 -15.41
N PRO A 62 13.66 -7.73 -14.98
CA PRO A 62 13.86 -8.04 -13.56
C PRO A 62 14.21 -6.82 -12.72
N ARG A 63 14.85 -5.80 -13.30
CA ARG A 63 15.19 -4.56 -12.60
C ARG A 63 13.93 -3.73 -12.30
N ASP A 64 12.99 -3.70 -13.24
CA ASP A 64 11.75 -2.95 -13.09
C ASP A 64 10.86 -3.60 -12.03
N ARG A 65 10.82 -4.94 -11.99
CA ARG A 65 10.15 -5.68 -10.91
C ARG A 65 10.78 -5.40 -9.55
N ALA A 66 12.11 -5.40 -9.45
CA ALA A 66 12.79 -5.09 -8.19
C ALA A 66 12.48 -3.67 -7.71
N GLU A 67 12.57 -2.66 -8.59
CA GLU A 67 12.24 -1.26 -8.28
C GLU A 67 10.76 -1.10 -7.85
N PHE A 68 9.85 -1.84 -8.48
CA PHE A 68 8.45 -1.88 -8.09
C PHE A 68 8.26 -2.48 -6.69
N THR A 69 8.83 -3.65 -6.41
CA THR A 69 8.74 -4.30 -5.10
C THR A 69 9.32 -3.42 -3.98
N GLU A 70 10.45 -2.76 -4.22
CA GLU A 70 11.04 -1.79 -3.29
C GLU A 70 10.10 -0.59 -3.05
N SER A 71 9.47 -0.09 -4.11
CA SER A 71 8.50 1.01 -4.02
C SER A 71 7.28 0.65 -3.18
N VAL A 72 6.76 -0.57 -3.33
CA VAL A 72 5.64 -1.09 -2.52
C VAL A 72 6.00 -1.09 -1.03
N GLY A 73 7.15 -1.66 -0.68
CA GLY A 73 7.63 -1.66 0.71
C GLY A 73 7.83 -0.26 1.27
N ALA A 74 8.45 0.63 0.49
CA ALA A 74 8.69 2.01 0.88
C ALA A 74 7.39 2.79 1.12
N PHE A 75 6.41 2.67 0.23
CA PHE A 75 5.12 3.34 0.37
C PHE A 75 4.36 2.86 1.60
N LEU A 76 4.28 1.54 1.83
CA LEU A 76 3.60 0.98 3.00
C LEU A 76 4.28 1.41 4.30
N ALA A 77 5.61 1.44 4.35
CA ALA A 77 6.35 1.91 5.52
C ALA A 77 6.15 3.41 5.80
N GLU A 78 6.11 4.24 4.76
CA GLU A 78 5.83 5.67 4.89
C GLU A 78 4.41 5.93 5.37
N LEU A 79 3.41 5.26 4.77
CA LEU A 79 2.02 5.35 5.21
C LEU A 79 1.86 4.93 6.67
N GLN A 80 2.53 3.84 7.08
CA GLN A 80 2.53 3.42 8.47
C GLN A 80 3.13 4.50 9.38
N THR A 81 4.26 5.08 8.98
CA THR A 81 4.95 6.14 9.76
C THR A 81 4.07 7.38 9.91
N ALA A 82 3.31 7.73 8.87
CA ALA A 82 2.37 8.85 8.91
C ALA A 82 1.17 8.60 9.83
N ILE A 83 0.71 7.35 9.96
CA ILE A 83 -0.45 6.99 10.77
C ILE A 83 -0.08 6.73 12.24
N ALA A 84 1.10 6.16 12.50
CA ALA A 84 1.51 5.67 13.82
C ALA A 84 1.36 6.67 15.00
N PRO A 85 1.63 7.98 14.84
CA PRO A 85 1.52 8.95 15.94
C PRO A 85 0.10 9.09 16.50
N ASP A 86 -0.93 8.88 15.68
CA ASP A 86 -2.32 9.12 16.05
C ASP A 86 -3.01 7.87 16.62
N LEU A 87 -2.31 6.73 16.66
CA LEU A 87 -2.90 5.48 17.13
C LEU A 87 -3.11 5.49 18.64
N SER A 88 -4.28 5.04 19.08
CA SER A 88 -4.50 4.70 20.49
C SER A 88 -3.66 3.48 20.92
N GLU A 89 -3.50 3.29 22.23
CA GLU A 89 -2.76 2.14 22.77
C GLU A 89 -3.39 0.79 22.40
N ALA A 90 -4.72 0.73 22.28
CA ALA A 90 -5.40 -0.47 21.82
C ALA A 90 -5.06 -0.79 20.35
N GLN A 91 -5.07 0.23 19.48
CA GLN A 91 -4.72 0.08 18.07
C GLN A 91 -3.24 -0.28 17.88
N ARG A 92 -2.33 0.35 18.66
CA ARG A 92 -0.90 0.02 18.65
C ARG A 92 -0.63 -1.45 18.95
N ARG A 93 -1.34 -2.03 19.92
CA ARG A 93 -1.23 -3.47 20.25
C ARG A 93 -1.67 -4.37 19.10
N LYS A 94 -2.76 -4.03 18.40
CA LYS A 94 -3.22 -4.77 17.20
C LYS A 94 -2.20 -4.68 16.07
N VAL A 95 -1.65 -3.49 15.83
CA VAL A 95 -0.58 -3.29 14.84
C VAL A 95 0.67 -4.08 15.20
N ALA A 96 1.08 -4.10 16.47
CA ALA A 96 2.22 -4.87 16.93
C ALA A 96 2.02 -6.39 16.73
N ALA A 97 0.80 -6.89 16.99
CA ALA A 97 0.46 -8.28 16.70
C ALA A 97 0.56 -8.61 15.19
N ALA A 98 0.06 -7.72 14.32
CA ALA A 98 0.20 -7.88 12.87
C ALA A 98 1.66 -7.86 12.40
N LYS A 99 2.51 -7.00 13.00
CA LYS A 99 3.96 -6.99 12.76
C LYS A 99 4.66 -8.28 13.22
N ALA A 100 4.13 -8.98 14.21
CA ALA A 100 4.69 -10.23 14.71
C ALA A 100 4.16 -11.47 13.97
N ALA A 101 3.23 -11.30 13.02
CA ALA A 101 2.65 -12.40 12.28
C ALA A 101 3.70 -13.12 11.40
N PRO A 102 3.56 -14.44 11.20
CA PRO A 102 4.43 -15.18 10.28
C PRO A 102 4.22 -14.70 8.84
N GLY A 103 5.28 -14.75 8.03
CA GLY A 103 5.27 -14.30 6.63
C GLY A 103 6.56 -13.58 6.25
N ASP A 104 6.63 -13.11 5.01
CA ASP A 104 7.67 -12.16 4.61
C ASP A 104 7.36 -10.73 5.10
N GLU A 105 8.32 -9.82 4.91
CA GLU A 105 8.17 -8.44 5.39
C GLU A 105 7.06 -7.67 4.68
N ALA A 106 6.86 -7.89 3.37
CA ALA A 106 5.82 -7.23 2.61
C ALA A 106 4.43 -7.73 3.04
N GLN A 107 4.29 -9.03 3.27
CA GLN A 107 3.07 -9.64 3.81
C GLN A 107 2.74 -9.11 5.21
N ARG A 108 3.75 -8.93 6.08
CA ARG A 108 3.56 -8.30 7.39
C ARG A 108 3.13 -6.85 7.29
N LEU A 109 3.76 -6.05 6.42
CA LEU A 109 3.38 -4.65 6.20
C LEU A 109 1.95 -4.53 5.65
N LEU A 110 1.57 -5.37 4.68
CA LEU A 110 0.18 -5.43 4.20
C LEU A 110 -0.78 -5.86 5.32
N GLY A 111 -0.42 -6.84 6.15
CA GLY A 111 -1.22 -7.26 7.30
C GLY A 111 -1.44 -6.12 8.31
N VAL A 112 -0.44 -5.29 8.56
CA VAL A 112 -0.59 -4.07 9.37
C VAL A 112 -1.62 -3.14 8.76
N HIS A 113 -1.56 -2.89 7.45
CA HIS A 113 -2.48 -1.97 6.77
C HIS A 113 -3.91 -2.50 6.69
N VAL A 114 -4.10 -3.83 6.63
CA VAL A 114 -5.42 -4.45 6.79
C VAL A 114 -6.00 -4.13 8.17
N VAL A 115 -5.20 -4.27 9.24
CA VAL A 115 -5.62 -3.91 10.60
C VAL A 115 -5.94 -2.41 10.68
N LEU A 116 -5.08 -1.55 10.14
CA LEU A 116 -5.31 -0.10 10.17
C LEU A 116 -6.58 0.30 9.41
N ALA A 117 -6.82 -0.28 8.22
CA ALA A 117 -8.02 -0.04 7.43
C ALA A 117 -9.30 -0.50 8.13
N ARG A 118 -9.21 -1.53 8.96
CA ARG A 118 -10.33 -2.03 9.77
C ARG A 118 -10.61 -1.16 11.00
N GLU A 119 -9.57 -0.62 11.62
CA GLU A 119 -9.67 0.11 12.89
C GLU A 119 -9.87 1.62 12.73
N LEU A 120 -9.49 2.19 11.59
CA LEU A 120 -9.52 3.63 11.34
C LEU A 120 -10.58 3.99 10.28
N PRO A 121 -11.62 4.76 10.62
CA PRO A 121 -12.66 5.13 9.67
C PRO A 121 -12.15 6.07 8.57
N ASP A 122 -11.09 6.83 8.85
CA ASP A 122 -10.45 7.78 7.95
C ASP A 122 -9.19 7.19 7.26
N TYR A 123 -8.95 5.88 7.37
CA TYR A 123 -7.77 5.22 6.80
C TYR A 123 -7.55 5.57 5.32
N TRP A 124 -8.60 5.43 4.49
CA TRP A 124 -8.50 5.69 3.06
C TRP A 124 -8.22 7.16 2.74
N GLN A 125 -8.70 8.10 3.56
CA GLN A 125 -8.34 9.51 3.38
C GLN A 125 -6.86 9.75 3.69
N ARG A 126 -6.31 9.09 4.72
CA ARG A 126 -4.88 9.14 5.04
C ARG A 126 -4.04 8.48 3.96
N PHE A 127 -4.50 7.35 3.41
CA PHE A 127 -3.90 6.67 2.27
C PHE A 127 -3.78 7.61 1.08
N GLU A 128 -4.86 8.28 0.69
CA GLU A 128 -4.89 9.20 -0.45
C GLU A 128 -3.97 10.41 -0.24
N THR A 129 -3.91 10.93 1.00
CA THR A 129 -2.97 12.01 1.37
C THR A 129 -1.52 11.56 1.24
N CYS A 130 -1.19 10.37 1.76
CA CYS A 130 0.13 9.79 1.65
C CYS A 130 0.51 9.49 0.20
N ARG A 131 -0.43 8.96 -0.60
CA ARG A 131 -0.25 8.71 -2.03
C ARG A 131 0.15 9.98 -2.77
N ALA A 132 -0.57 11.08 -2.55
CA ALA A 132 -0.26 12.35 -3.21
C ALA A 132 1.15 12.83 -2.87
N ALA A 133 1.55 12.76 -1.59
CA ALA A 133 2.89 13.13 -1.14
C ALA A 133 3.98 12.20 -1.71
N TYR A 134 3.74 10.89 -1.70
CA TYR A 134 4.64 9.86 -2.20
C TYR A 134 4.92 10.04 -3.70
N THR A 135 3.87 10.13 -4.52
CA THR A 135 3.99 10.25 -5.97
C THR A 135 4.74 11.52 -6.37
N GLU A 136 4.50 12.65 -5.70
CA GLU A 136 5.21 13.91 -5.95
C GLU A 136 6.71 13.80 -5.59
N ARG A 137 7.02 13.18 -4.45
CA ARG A 137 8.41 12.97 -4.00
C ARG A 137 9.20 12.06 -4.94
N VAL A 138 8.59 10.98 -5.43
CA VAL A 138 9.20 10.05 -6.40
C VAL A 138 9.39 10.73 -7.75
N SER A 139 8.37 11.44 -8.25
CA SER A 139 8.39 12.10 -9.56
C SER A 139 9.42 13.24 -9.62
N SER A 140 9.58 13.99 -8.53
CA SER A 140 10.56 15.09 -8.41
C SER A 140 12.01 14.61 -8.19
N GLY A 141 12.24 13.30 -8.07
CA GLY A 141 13.58 12.73 -7.86
C GLY A 141 14.20 13.03 -6.50
N ARG A 142 13.42 13.54 -5.53
CA ARG A 142 13.91 13.89 -4.17
C ARG A 142 14.41 12.68 -3.37
N GLU A 143 14.07 11.45 -3.77
CA GLU A 143 14.59 10.22 -3.17
C GLU A 143 16.12 10.13 -3.20
N ARG A 144 16.77 10.57 -4.29
CA ARG A 144 18.24 10.48 -4.40
C ARG A 144 18.99 11.54 -3.59
N ARG A 145 18.34 12.61 -3.15
CA ARG A 145 19.02 13.73 -2.47
C ARG A 145 19.18 13.51 -0.97
N GLY A 146 18.32 12.70 -0.33
CA GLY A 146 18.36 12.45 1.12
C GLY A 146 19.49 11.54 1.59
N LEU A 147 19.90 10.57 0.75
CA LEU A 147 20.99 9.62 1.05
C LEU A 147 22.35 10.08 0.52
N LEU A 148 22.40 10.72 -0.67
CA LEU A 148 23.66 11.22 -1.24
C LEU A 148 24.02 12.65 -0.76
N GLY A 149 23.05 13.45 -0.31
CA GLY A 149 23.31 14.82 0.17
C GLY A 149 24.12 14.89 1.47
N ARG A 150 24.15 13.82 2.27
CA ARG A 150 24.97 13.76 3.50
C ARG A 150 26.44 13.45 3.25
N LEU A 151 26.80 12.94 2.07
CA LEU A 151 28.18 12.58 1.73
C LEU A 151 28.94 13.69 0.99
N PHE A 152 28.26 14.72 0.48
CA PHE A 152 28.89 15.82 -0.26
C PHE A 152 28.73 17.21 0.38
N SER A 153 28.22 17.31 1.61
CA SER A 153 28.03 18.60 2.32
C SER A 153 29.14 18.92 3.34
N ARG A 154 30.35 18.35 3.16
CA ARG A 154 31.55 18.73 3.92
C ARG A 154 32.73 18.87 2.96
N GLY A 155 32.79 20.02 2.31
CA GLY A 155 33.93 20.54 1.55
C GLY A 155 33.98 22.03 1.79
#